data_AF-A0A669ERZ5-F1
#
_entry.id   AF-A0A669ERZ5-F1
#
_cell.length_a   1.000
_cell.length_b   1.000
_cell.length_c   1.000
_cell.angle_alpha   90.00
_cell.angle_beta   90.00
_cell.angle_gamma   90.00
#
_symmetry.space_group_name_H-M   'P 1'
#
loop_
_entity.id
_entity.type
_entity.pdbx_description
1 polymer ?
#
loop_
_entity_poly.entity_id
_entity_poly.type
_entity_poly.pdbx_seq_one_letter_code
_entity_poly.pdbx_strand_id
1 'polypeptide(L)'
;MQWHRLLYASIWLLGHRHQTARVATVGFCFHTNFNYHWLRGLEMLPGGGVKAVTGKVVVDQLIAAPLTISAFYIGMCVSKLI
;
A
#
# COMPACT_ATOMS: atom_id res chain seq x y z
N MET A 1 5.92 -37.79 -16.78
CA MET A 1 4.76 -36.87 -16.60
C MET A 1 4.99 -35.77 -15.55
N GLN A 2 6.21 -35.20 -15.44
CA GLN A 2 6.52 -34.08 -14.52
C GLN A 2 6.52 -32.72 -15.23
N TRP A 3 6.80 -32.71 -16.54
CA TRP A 3 6.96 -31.52 -17.38
C TRP A 3 5.70 -30.63 -17.49
N HIS A 4 4.50 -31.21 -17.46
CA HIS A 4 3.26 -30.43 -17.43
C HIS A 4 3.15 -29.58 -16.15
N ARG A 5 3.50 -30.10 -14.97
CA ARG A 5 3.46 -29.33 -13.71
C ARG A 5 4.40 -28.14 -13.72
N LEU A 6 5.57 -28.27 -14.35
CA LEU A 6 6.54 -27.18 -14.47
C LEU A 6 6.06 -26.10 -15.46
N LEU A 7 5.40 -26.50 -16.55
CA LEU A 7 4.77 -25.57 -17.49
C LEU A 7 3.62 -24.80 -16.82
N TYR A 8 2.74 -25.48 -16.10
CA TYR A 8 1.67 -24.82 -15.33
C TYR A 8 2.23 -23.88 -14.27
N ALA A 9 3.25 -24.28 -13.51
CA ALA A 9 3.89 -23.41 -12.53
C ALA A 9 4.52 -22.17 -13.19
N SER A 10 5.17 -22.33 -14.35
CA SER A 10 5.78 -21.22 -15.08
C SER A 10 4.74 -20.23 -15.62
N ILE A 11 3.65 -20.73 -16.19
CA ILE A 11 2.53 -19.91 -16.69
C ILE A 11 1.83 -19.20 -15.53
N TRP A 12 1.67 -19.87 -14.39
CA TRP A 12 1.08 -19.28 -13.17
C TRP A 12 1.96 -18.17 -12.59
N LEU A 13 3.28 -18.39 -12.53
CA LEU A 13 4.25 -17.38 -12.11
C LEU A 13 4.31 -16.19 -13.08
N LEU A 14 4.20 -16.42 -14.39
CA LEU A 14 4.15 -15.36 -15.41
C LEU A 14 2.84 -14.56 -15.36
N GLY A 15 1.70 -15.22 -15.16
CA GLY A 15 0.39 -14.57 -15.00
C GLY A 15 0.28 -13.72 -13.74
N HIS A 16 0.90 -14.16 -12.63
CA HIS A 16 0.86 -13.43 -11.36
C HIS A 16 1.74 -12.18 -11.34
N ARG A 17 2.77 -12.09 -12.20
CA ARG A 17 3.70 -10.95 -12.26
C ARG A 17 3.02 -9.62 -12.57
N HIS A 18 1.98 -9.64 -13.40
CA HIS A 18 1.19 -8.45 -13.71
C HIS A 18 0.36 -7.99 -12.51
N GLN A 19 -0.16 -8.94 -11.73
CA GLN A 19 -0.94 -8.65 -10.53
C GLN A 19 -0.04 -8.12 -9.40
N THR A 20 1.15 -8.71 -9.21
CA THR A 20 2.12 -8.21 -8.23
C THR A 20 2.72 -6.87 -8.63
N ALA A 21 2.96 -6.63 -9.92
CA ALA A 21 3.40 -5.33 -10.40
C ALA A 21 2.34 -4.24 -10.17
N ARG A 22 1.07 -4.50 -10.50
CA ARG A 22 -0.03 -3.54 -10.26
C ARG A 22 -0.23 -3.25 -8.78
N VAL A 23 -0.20 -4.27 -7.93
CA VAL A 23 -0.28 -4.11 -6.46
C VAL A 23 0.94 -3.37 -5.92
N ALA A 24 2.13 -3.65 -6.44
CA ALA A 24 3.35 -2.93 -6.07
C ALA A 24 3.31 -1.47 -6.53
N THR A 25 2.76 -1.17 -7.71
CA THR A 25 2.59 0.22 -8.19
C THR A 25 1.58 0.99 -7.35
N VAL A 26 0.43 0.39 -7.02
CA VAL A 26 -0.55 1.02 -6.11
C VAL A 26 0.07 1.23 -4.73
N GLY A 27 0.75 0.21 -4.19
CA GLY A 27 1.49 0.33 -2.94
C GLY A 27 2.55 1.42 -3.00
N PHE A 28 3.39 1.46 -4.03
CA PHE A 28 4.50 2.41 -4.16
C PHE A 28 4.01 3.84 -4.43
N CYS A 29 3.14 4.05 -5.42
CA CYS A 29 2.64 5.38 -5.76
C CYS A 29 1.76 5.95 -4.65
N PHE A 30 0.89 5.14 -4.03
CA PHE A 30 0.04 5.63 -2.96
C PHE A 30 0.84 5.86 -1.68
N HIS A 31 1.66 4.91 -1.24
CA HIS A 31 2.37 5.01 0.03
C HIS A 31 3.38 6.15 0.04
N THR A 32 4.09 6.40 -1.06
CA THR A 32 5.13 7.45 -1.13
C THR A 32 4.51 8.86 -1.23
N ASN A 33 3.53 9.06 -2.12
CA ASN A 33 2.86 10.37 -2.24
C ASN A 33 2.01 10.67 -1.01
N PHE A 34 1.30 9.68 -0.48
CA PHE A 34 0.51 9.82 0.74
C PHE A 34 1.39 10.18 1.93
N ASN A 35 2.50 9.47 2.17
CA ASN A 35 3.43 9.81 3.27
C ASN A 35 3.97 11.24 3.14
N TYR A 36 4.34 11.66 1.93
CA TYR A 36 4.85 13.02 1.71
C TYR A 36 3.81 14.09 2.07
N HIS A 37 2.57 13.96 1.58
CA HIS A 37 1.49 14.91 1.88
C HIS A 37 1.04 14.84 3.34
N TRP A 38 1.01 13.65 3.93
CA TRP A 38 0.58 13.40 5.30
C TRP A 38 1.56 13.94 6.33
N LEU A 39 2.86 13.68 6.17
CA LEU A 39 3.91 14.24 7.03
C LEU A 39 3.95 15.76 6.95
N ARG A 40 3.78 16.32 5.74
CA ARG A 40 3.70 17.77 5.55
C ARG A 40 2.48 18.39 6.23
N GLY A 41 1.34 17.68 6.28
CA GLY A 41 0.17 18.08 7.06
C GLY A 41 0.39 17.98 8.58
N LEU A 42 1.07 16.92 9.04
CA LEU A 42 1.44 16.74 10.46
C LEU A 42 2.46 17.77 10.95
N GLU A 43 3.32 18.29 10.06
CA GLU A 43 4.26 19.37 10.36
C GLU A 43 3.55 20.72 10.57
N MET A 44 2.38 20.94 9.97
CA MET A 44 1.58 22.15 10.19
C MET A 44 0.92 22.19 11.58
N LEU A 45 0.91 21.07 12.33
CA LEU A 45 0.43 21.03 13.70
C LEU A 45 1.52 21.53 14.68
N PRO A 46 1.30 22.66 15.37
CA PRO A 46 2.27 23.25 16.27
C PRO A 46 2.51 22.36 17.51
N GLY A 47 3.77 22.16 17.86
CA GLY A 47 4.18 21.44 19.08
C GLY A 47 5.08 20.24 18.80
N GLY A 48 6.31 20.29 19.33
CA GLY A 48 7.30 19.21 19.30
C GLY A 48 7.46 18.44 20.62
N GLY A 49 6.65 18.77 21.64
CA GLY A 49 6.69 18.06 22.92
C GLY A 49 6.11 16.65 22.82
N VAL A 50 6.52 15.75 23.73
CA VAL A 50 6.13 14.32 23.73
C VAL A 50 4.62 14.12 23.56
N LYS A 51 3.79 14.92 24.23
CA LYS A 51 2.32 14.85 24.11
C LYS A 51 1.80 15.20 22.71
N ALA A 52 2.40 16.19 22.04
CA ALA A 52 2.03 16.57 20.68
C ALA A 52 2.47 15.49 19.68
N VAL A 53 3.66 14.90 19.88
CA VAL A 53 4.14 13.78 19.07
C VAL A 53 3.26 12.54 19.26
N THR A 54 2.86 12.19 20.49
CA THR A 54 1.93 11.07 20.73
C THR A 54 0.58 11.31 20.05
N GLY A 55 0.07 12.54 20.07
CA GLY A 55 -1.15 12.90 19.32
C GLY A 55 -0.98 12.69 17.81
N LYS A 56 0.14 13.12 17.24
CA LYS A 56 0.47 12.89 15.82
C LYS A 56 0.53 11.39 15.49
N VAL A 57 1.15 10.58 16.36
CA VAL A 57 1.23 9.11 16.19
C VAL A 57 -0.14 8.46 16.29
N VAL A 58 -1.01 8.89 17.21
CA VAL A 58 -2.38 8.36 17.31
C VAL A 58 -3.18 8.69 16.07
N VAL A 59 -3.08 9.92 15.56
CA VAL A 59 -3.72 10.34 14.31
C VAL A 59 -3.19 9.54 13.12
N ASP A 60 -1.89 9.28 13.09
CA ASP A 60 -1.25 8.43 12.08
C ASP A 60 -1.84 7.01 12.09
N GLN A 61 -1.90 6.38 13.27
CA GLN A 61 -2.42 5.02 13.41
C GLN A 61 -3.92 4.91 13.14
N LEU A 62 -4.72 5.94 13.43
CA LEU A 62 -6.16 5.91 13.23
C LEU A 62 -6.61 6.32 11.82
N ILE A 63 -5.78 7.06 11.08
CA ILE A 63 -6.16 7.59 9.76
C ILE A 63 -5.25 7.04 8.66
N ALA A 64 -3.94 7.18 8.78
CA ALA A 64 -3.00 6.70 7.75
C ALA A 64 -3.04 5.18 7.60
N ALA A 65 -3.14 4.43 8.71
CA ALA A 65 -3.19 2.97 8.65
C ALA A 65 -4.45 2.43 7.93
N PRO A 66 -5.69 2.79 8.30
CA PRO A 66 -6.88 2.31 7.59
C PRO A 66 -7.00 2.86 6.16
N LEU A 67 -6.52 4.08 5.88
CA LEU A 67 -6.46 4.59 4.50
C LEU A 67 -5.52 3.77 3.62
N THR A 68 -4.35 3.40 4.15
CA THR A 68 -3.38 2.55 3.42
C THR A 68 -3.96 1.17 3.14
N ILE A 69 -4.61 0.56 4.14
CA ILE A 69 -5.27 -0.75 3.98
C ILE A 69 -6.42 -0.66 2.97
N SER A 70 -7.24 0.40 3.03
CA SER A 70 -8.36 0.61 2.10
C SER A 70 -7.87 0.81 0.67
N ALA A 71 -6.86 1.64 0.45
CA ALA A 71 -6.26 1.87 -0.86
C ALA A 71 -5.67 0.58 -1.45
N PHE A 72 -5.04 -0.24 -0.61
CA PHE A 72 -4.54 -1.56 -1.01
C PHE A 72 -5.68 -2.48 -1.48
N TYR A 73 -6.77 -2.59 -0.70
CA TYR A 73 -7.92 -3.41 -1.08
C TYR A 73 -8.66 -2.90 -2.31
N ILE A 74 -8.84 -1.58 -2.45
CA ILE A 74 -9.44 -0.97 -3.65
C ILE A 74 -8.58 -1.27 -4.88
N GLY A 75 -7.25 -1.12 -4.78
CA GLY A 75 -6.32 -1.45 -5.86
C GLY A 75 -6.34 -2.93 -6.28
N MET A 76 -6.52 -3.84 -5.31
CA MET A 76 -6.72 -5.26 -5.58
C MET A 76 -8.08 -5.55 -6.24
N CYS A 77 -9.16 -4.90 -5.80
CA CYS A 77 -10.48 -5.05 -6.40
C CYS A 77 -10.50 -4.57 -7.85
N VAL A 78 -9.94 -3.38 -8.12
CA VAL A 78 -9.83 -2.83 -9.48
C VAL A 78 -8.95 -3.73 -10.36
N SER A 79 -7.87 -4.29 -9.80
CA SER A 79 -6.99 -5.20 -10.55
C SER A 79 -7.62 -6.56 -10.86
N LYS A 80 -8.66 -6.97 -10.12
CA LYS A 80 -9.44 -8.17 -10.44
C LYS A 80 -10.58 -7.89 -11.44
N LEU A 81 -10.95 -6.63 -11.64
CA LEU A 81 -12.07 -6.23 -12.51
C LEU A 81 -11.65 -5.85 -13.94
N ILE A 82 -10.34 -5.74 -14.21
CA ILE A 82 -9.70 -5.42 -15.50
C ILE A 82 -8.68 -6.51 -15.81
#